data_AF-A0A938Q9X9-F1
#
_entry.id   AF-A0A938Q9X9-F1
#
_cell.length_a   1.000
_cell.length_b   1.000
_cell.length_c   1.000
_cell.angle_alpha   90.00
_cell.angle_beta   90.00
_cell.angle_gamma   90.00
#
_symmetry.space_group_name_H-M   'P 1'
#
loop_
_entity.id
_entity.type
_entity.pdbx_description
1 polymer ?
#
loop_
_entity_poly.entity_id
_entity_poly.type
_entity_poly.pdbx_seq_one_letter_code
_entity_poly.pdbx_strand_id
1 'polypeptide(L)'
;MPVGSCPAGASCWGVQELFGNGWELTDTPFAPLAGFKPYMATYPDYSKDFFDGKHFVVKGASWATDANLLRPSFRNWYQAHYSYVFAKFRCVAN
;
A
#
# COMPACT_ATOMS: atom_id res chain seq x y z
N MET A 1 -10.85 -4.78 12.52
CA MET A 1 -12.02 -4.13 13.13
C MET A 1 -13.20 -4.23 12.18
N PRO A 2 -14.45 -4.30 12.65
CA PRO A 2 -15.62 -4.14 11.78
C PRO A 2 -15.59 -2.81 11.03
N VAL A 3 -16.09 -2.79 9.80
CA VAL A 3 -16.19 -1.57 9.00
C VAL A 3 -17.03 -0.53 9.73
N GLY A 4 -16.59 0.73 9.73
CA GLY A 4 -17.31 1.84 10.39
C GLY A 4 -16.99 2.02 11.87
N SER A 5 -16.06 1.24 12.43
CA SER A 5 -15.67 1.36 13.85
C SER A 5 -14.95 2.68 14.17
N CYS A 6 -14.35 3.34 13.18
CA CYS A 6 -13.51 4.52 13.35
C CYS A 6 -13.99 5.69 12.44
N PRO A 7 -15.16 6.29 12.69
CA PRO A 7 -15.72 7.34 11.82
C PRO A 7 -14.87 8.61 11.79
N ALA A 8 -14.16 8.92 12.89
CA ALA A 8 -13.24 10.06 12.96
C ALA A 8 -12.01 9.93 12.05
N GLY A 9 -11.73 8.71 11.55
CA GLY A 9 -10.63 8.44 10.60
C GLY A 9 -11.01 8.63 9.13
N ALA A 10 -12.15 9.24 8.84
CA ALA A 10 -12.57 9.52 7.47
C ALA A 10 -11.65 10.54 6.79
N SER A 11 -11.33 10.31 5.52
CA SER A 11 -10.72 11.32 4.66
C SER A 11 -11.67 12.50 4.39
N CYS A 12 -11.15 13.56 3.78
CA CYS A 12 -11.97 14.70 3.32
C CYS A 12 -13.06 14.30 2.29
N TRP A 13 -12.96 13.12 1.69
CA TRP A 13 -13.96 12.56 0.77
C TRP A 13 -14.94 11.60 1.47
N GLY A 14 -14.92 11.52 2.80
CA GLY A 14 -15.78 10.63 3.58
C GLY A 14 -15.36 9.15 3.56
N VAL A 15 -14.25 8.81 2.90
CA VAL A 15 -13.74 7.43 2.85
C VAL A 15 -13.12 7.06 4.18
N GLN A 16 -13.67 6.05 4.84
CA GLN A 16 -13.19 5.53 6.12
C GLN A 16 -12.18 4.40 5.95
N GLU A 17 -11.40 4.17 7.01
CA GLU A 17 -10.47 3.03 7.13
C GLU A 17 -9.48 2.96 5.97
N LEU A 18 -9.05 4.12 5.45
CA LEU A 18 -7.95 4.19 4.47
C LEU A 18 -6.63 3.69 5.06
N PHE A 19 -6.48 3.74 6.39
CA PHE A 19 -5.37 3.12 7.11
C PHE A 19 -5.81 1.97 8.01
N GLY A 20 -5.01 0.92 8.09
CA GLY A 20 -5.21 -0.25 8.95
C GLY A 20 -6.20 -1.27 8.37
N ASN A 21 -6.61 -2.21 9.22
CA ASN A 21 -7.35 -3.44 8.89
C ASN A 21 -6.59 -4.38 7.95
N GLY A 22 -6.18 -3.93 6.76
CA GLY A 22 -5.45 -4.72 5.78
C GLY A 22 -4.90 -3.86 4.64
N TRP A 23 -3.88 -4.36 3.96
CA TRP A 23 -3.37 -3.75 2.73
C TRP A 23 -4.42 -3.83 1.62
N GLU A 24 -4.73 -2.69 0.99
CA GLU A 24 -5.63 -2.58 -0.16
C GLU A 24 -4.83 -2.76 -1.45
N LEU A 25 -5.10 -3.83 -2.20
CA LEU A 25 -4.49 -4.08 -3.51
C LEU A 25 -4.97 -3.05 -4.54
N THR A 26 -4.05 -2.58 -5.37
CA THR A 26 -4.36 -1.73 -6.54
C THR A 26 -3.99 -2.47 -7.82
N ASP A 27 -4.57 -2.04 -8.94
CA ASP A 27 -4.19 -2.49 -10.28
C ASP A 27 -2.88 -1.85 -10.79
N THR A 28 -2.27 -0.96 -9.99
CA THR A 28 -1.08 -0.20 -10.37
C THR A 28 0.18 -1.05 -10.23
N PRO A 29 0.94 -1.29 -11.32
CA PRO A 29 2.22 -1.99 -11.23
C PRO A 29 3.21 -1.24 -10.33
N PHE A 30 4.04 -1.98 -9.59
CA PHE A 30 5.12 -1.38 -8.82
C PHE A 30 6.25 -0.96 -9.77
N ALA A 31 6.24 0.32 -10.13
CA ALA A 31 7.21 0.94 -11.02
C ALA A 31 7.86 2.19 -10.37
N PRO A 32 9.01 2.66 -10.87
CA PRO A 32 9.64 3.88 -10.38
C PRO A 32 8.74 5.09 -10.64
N LEU A 33 8.70 6.01 -9.68
CA LEU A 33 8.11 7.34 -9.91
C LEU A 33 9.05 8.17 -10.79
N ALA A 34 8.52 9.20 -11.45
CA ALA A 34 9.32 10.14 -12.21
C ALA A 34 10.44 10.74 -11.32
N GLY A 35 11.69 10.65 -11.79
CA GLY A 35 12.85 11.11 -11.04
C GLY A 35 13.29 10.21 -9.87
N PHE A 36 12.79 8.98 -9.78
CA PHE A 36 13.20 8.02 -8.75
C PHE A 36 14.73 7.87 -8.72
N LYS A 37 15.27 8.03 -7.51
CA LYS A 37 16.64 7.66 -7.14
C LYS A 37 16.54 6.79 -5.89
N PRO A 38 17.29 5.67 -5.81
CA PRO A 38 17.28 4.87 -4.60
C PRO A 38 17.70 5.71 -3.39
N TYR A 39 17.02 5.50 -2.26
CA TYR A 39 17.23 6.30 -1.06
C TYR A 39 18.67 6.23 -0.54
N MET A 40 19.25 5.02 -0.55
CA MET A 40 20.66 4.78 -0.28
C MET A 40 21.31 4.24 -1.55
N ALA A 41 22.35 4.92 -2.03
CA ALA A 41 23.13 4.45 -3.18
C ALA A 41 23.77 3.07 -2.91
N THR A 42 24.02 2.74 -1.64
CA THR A 42 24.58 1.46 -1.17
C THR A 42 23.55 0.35 -1.04
N TYR A 43 22.25 0.67 -1.07
CA TYR A 43 21.17 -0.30 -0.99
C TYR A 43 20.06 0.03 -2.00
N PRO A 44 20.38 -0.05 -3.30
CA PRO A 44 19.43 0.35 -4.34
C PRO A 44 18.27 -0.63 -4.51
N ASP A 45 18.47 -1.87 -4.08
CA ASP A 45 17.67 -3.02 -4.46
C ASP A 45 16.37 -3.14 -3.66
N TYR A 46 16.22 -2.38 -2.56
CA TYR A 46 15.00 -2.38 -1.74
C TYR A 46 13.72 -2.19 -2.57
N SER A 47 13.76 -1.30 -3.57
CA SER A 47 12.63 -1.09 -4.49
C SER A 47 12.94 -1.52 -5.92
N LYS A 48 14.19 -1.34 -6.36
CA LYS A 48 14.57 -1.50 -7.78
C LYS A 48 14.35 -2.93 -8.28
N ASP A 49 14.65 -3.94 -7.47
CA ASP A 49 14.53 -5.35 -7.86
C ASP A 49 13.08 -5.78 -8.11
N PHE A 50 12.13 -5.05 -7.56
CA PHE A 50 10.70 -5.34 -7.66
C PHE A 50 10.00 -4.53 -8.77
N PHE A 51 10.74 -3.74 -9.54
CA PHE A 51 10.25 -3.09 -10.76
C PHE A 51 10.26 -4.06 -11.96
N ASP A 52 9.69 -5.25 -11.75
CA ASP A 52 9.79 -6.41 -12.64
C ASP A 52 8.49 -6.71 -13.42
N GLY A 53 7.45 -5.89 -13.23
CA GLY A 53 6.14 -6.08 -13.84
C GLY A 53 5.32 -7.22 -13.22
N LYS A 54 5.79 -7.85 -12.13
CA LYS A 54 5.08 -8.92 -11.42
C LYS A 54 4.48 -8.46 -10.10
N HIS A 55 4.95 -7.33 -9.57
CA HIS A 55 4.49 -6.75 -8.33
C HIS A 55 3.54 -5.58 -8.56
N PHE A 56 2.54 -5.48 -7.69
CA PHE A 56 1.53 -4.42 -7.71
C PHE A 56 1.56 -3.64 -6.41
N VAL A 57 1.25 -2.35 -6.49
CA VAL A 57 1.22 -1.47 -5.33
C VAL A 57 0.06 -1.87 -4.41
N VAL A 58 0.33 -1.93 -3.12
CA VAL A 58 -0.70 -2.03 -2.07
C VAL A 58 -0.63 -0.84 -1.12
N LYS A 59 -1.78 -0.40 -0.62
CA LYS A 59 -1.96 0.84 0.14
C LYS A 59 -2.67 0.60 1.48
N GLY A 60 -2.59 1.60 2.36
CA GLY A 60 -3.40 1.65 3.58
C GLY A 60 -2.89 0.88 4.78
N ALA A 61 -1.90 0.00 4.67
CA ALA A 61 -1.36 -0.75 5.81
C ALA A 61 -2.34 -1.72 6.47
N SER A 62 -1.78 -2.73 7.14
CA SER A 62 -2.56 -3.71 7.90
C SER A 62 -2.54 -3.42 9.38
N TRP A 63 -3.33 -4.16 10.16
CA TRP A 63 -3.30 -4.13 11.62
C TRP A 63 -1.92 -4.46 12.20
N ALA A 64 -1.07 -5.17 11.46
CA ALA A 64 0.27 -5.59 11.87
C ALA A 64 1.37 -4.60 11.46
N THR A 65 1.03 -3.49 10.80
CA THR A 65 2.02 -2.51 10.31
C THR A 65 2.38 -1.51 11.40
N ASP A 66 3.67 -1.26 11.58
CA ASP A 66 4.16 -0.28 12.56
C ASP A 66 3.69 1.15 12.24
N ALA A 67 3.32 1.90 13.29
CA ALA A 67 2.79 3.25 13.16
C ALA A 67 3.77 4.22 12.47
N ASN A 68 5.08 4.02 12.60
CA ASN A 68 6.10 4.89 11.98
C ASN A 68 6.16 4.73 10.45
N LEU A 69 5.60 3.66 9.90
CA LEU A 69 5.51 3.45 8.45
C LEU A 69 4.21 4.03 7.86
N LEU A 70 3.26 4.45 8.69
CA LEU A 70 1.97 4.96 8.24
C LEU A 70 2.12 6.34 7.63
N ARG A 71 1.99 6.39 6.30
CA ARG A 71 1.90 7.64 5.55
C ARG A 71 1.14 7.42 4.24
N PRO A 72 0.38 8.42 3.73
CA PRO A 72 -0.35 8.30 2.48
C PRO A 72 0.55 7.98 1.28
N SER A 73 1.81 8.42 1.31
CA SER A 73 2.78 8.17 0.26
C SER A 73 3.42 6.77 0.29
N PHE A 74 3.24 5.99 1.36
CA PHE A 74 3.90 4.68 1.48
C PHE A 74 3.37 3.72 0.43
N ARG A 75 4.26 3.14 -0.36
CA ARG A 75 3.95 2.13 -1.37
C ARG A 75 4.58 0.83 -0.89
N ASN A 76 3.74 -0.10 -0.43
CA ASN A 76 4.16 -1.49 -0.29
C ASN A 76 3.84 -2.23 -1.60
N TRP A 77 4.37 -3.43 -1.79
CA TRP A 77 4.18 -4.18 -3.03
C TRP A 77 4.17 -5.68 -2.78
N TYR A 78 3.33 -6.39 -3.54
CA TYR A 78 3.27 -7.85 -3.54
C TYR A 78 2.97 -8.38 -4.94
N GLN A 79 3.30 -9.64 -5.19
CA GLN A 79 2.89 -10.33 -6.41
C GLN A 79 1.38 -10.55 -6.40
N ALA A 80 0.75 -10.52 -7.59
CA ALA A 80 -0.70 -10.64 -7.73
C ALA A 80 -1.29 -11.89 -7.04
N HIS A 81 -0.54 -13.00 -7.00
CA HIS A 81 -1.00 -14.27 -6.43
C HIS A 81 -0.41 -14.59 -5.05
N TYR A 82 0.19 -13.61 -4.36
CA TYR A 82 0.78 -13.84 -3.05
C TYR A 82 -0.30 -13.79 -1.94
N SER A 83 -0.68 -14.96 -1.41
CA SER A 83 -1.84 -15.13 -0.52
C SER A 83 -1.59 -14.85 0.96
N TYR A 84 -0.36 -14.58 1.38
CA TYR A 84 0.02 -14.48 2.80
C TYR A 84 0.05 -13.04 3.34
N VAL A 85 -0.35 -12.07 2.54
CA VAL A 85 -0.49 -10.67 2.99
C VAL A 85 -1.71 -10.55 3.89
N PHE A 86 -1.61 -9.76 4.95
CA PHE A 86 -2.78 -9.22 5.64
C PHE A 86 -3.49 -8.20 4.74
N ALA A 87 -4.17 -8.69 3.70
CA ALA A 87 -4.83 -7.91 2.68
C ALA A 87 -6.32 -7.75 2.95
N LYS A 88 -6.87 -6.65 2.44
CA LYS A 88 -8.31 -6.43 2.23
C LYS A 88 -8.51 -5.88 0.82
N PHE A 89 -9.75 -5.60 0.45
CA PHE A 89 -10.07 -4.98 -0.82
C PHE A 89 -10.95 -3.76 -0.61
N ARG A 90 -10.92 -2.86 -1.60
CA ARG A 90 -11.84 -1.75 -1.73
C ARG A 90 -12.25 -1.66 -3.19
N CYS A 91 -13.56 -1.61 -3.42
CA CYS A 91 -14.09 -1.42 -4.76
C CYS A 91 -14.01 0.07 -5.14
N VAL A 92 -13.73 0.32 -6.41
CA VAL A 92 -13.81 1.63 -7.05
C VAL A 92 -14.67 1.49 -8.31
N ALA A 93 -15.39 2.53 -8.65
CA ALA A 93 -16.17 2.61 -9.88
C ALA A 93 -15.83 3.93 -10.59
N ASN A 94 -15.86 3.89 -11.92
CA ASN A 94 -15.71 5.06 -12.77
C ASN A 94 -17.06 5.68 -13.10
#